data_AF-A0A2A6BX40-F1
#
_entry.id   AF-A0A2A6BX40-F1
#
_cell.length_a   1.000
_cell.length_b   1.000
_cell.length_c   1.000
_cell.angle_alpha   90.00
_cell.angle_beta   90.00
_cell.angle_gamma   90.00
#
_symmetry.space_group_name_H-M   'P 1'
#
loop_
_entity.id
_entity.type
_entity.pdbx_description
1 polymer ?
#
loop_
_entity_poly.entity_id
_entity_poly.type
_entity_poly.pdbx_seq_one_letter_code
_entity_poly.pdbx_strand_id
1 'polypeptide(L)'
;MASLVRRLFTSKSKTNAVSRTMKTRIVEYARLHMSVSELMIVGSDLLHDRWRREPPNDKKGKMKLEVTAIGATQARLFELLLCEQTTLMYAIKPFFLNLIEERKIEKLSLAIMNNHITNPIKTLRDLSTRVRVLDLINIGKCMSDYRFFGLCGSIEWAPILTEMLSNKLDKLRLRGEKDRMYMQERDIDALVERLPTLGKIIWFEINYRSYQFRAVDTKVQDCIVKKERITLETKLSIKHVSREFETF
;
A
#
# COMPACT_ATOMS: atom_id res chain seq x y z
N MET A 1 5.64 22.01 18.11
CA MET A 1 4.85 20.93 18.74
C MET A 1 5.56 19.58 18.70
N ALA A 2 5.90 19.02 17.53
CA ALA A 2 6.68 17.77 17.43
C ALA A 2 8.00 17.76 18.22
N SER A 3 8.75 18.88 18.26
CA SER A 3 9.98 18.98 19.06
C SER A 3 9.73 19.04 20.58
N LEU A 4 8.56 19.51 21.02
CA LEU A 4 8.15 19.58 22.43
C LEU A 4 7.78 18.20 22.95
N VAL A 5 7.03 17.44 22.13
CA VAL A 5 6.71 16.01 22.38
C VAL A 5 8.00 15.19 22.42
N ARG A 6 8.91 15.39 21.45
CA ARG A 6 10.20 14.69 21.41
C ARG A 6 11.04 14.95 22.67
N ARG A 7 11.10 16.19 23.19
CA ARG A 7 11.78 16.53 24.46
C ARG A 7 11.16 15.88 25.69
N LEU A 8 9.83 15.72 25.74
CA LEU A 8 9.13 15.09 26.85
C LEU A 8 9.35 13.57 26.91
N PHE A 9 9.55 12.91 25.76
CA PHE A 9 9.84 11.47 25.69
C PHE A 9 11.32 11.11 25.90
N THR A 10 12.24 12.06 25.71
CA THR A 10 13.69 11.85 25.94
C THR A 10 14.16 12.25 27.34
N SER A 11 13.34 12.95 28.12
CA SER A 11 13.66 13.37 29.49
C SER A 11 13.59 12.18 30.46
N LYS A 12 14.75 11.77 30.99
CA LYS A 12 14.84 10.79 32.08
C LYS A 12 14.37 11.43 33.40
N SER A 13 13.07 11.44 33.69
CA SER A 13 12.59 11.74 35.05
C SER A 13 12.21 10.45 35.79
N LYS A 14 12.84 10.25 36.96
CA LYS A 14 12.61 9.11 37.88
C LYS A 14 11.38 9.35 38.76
N THR A 15 10.21 9.60 38.18
CA THR A 15 8.94 9.72 38.94
C THR A 15 7.82 8.92 38.27
N ASN A 16 7.69 7.65 38.69
CA ASN A 16 6.84 6.63 38.06
C ASN A 16 5.33 6.90 38.12
N ALA A 17 4.83 7.74 39.04
CA ALA A 17 3.40 8.06 39.14
C ALA A 17 3.01 9.27 38.27
N VAL A 18 3.76 10.36 38.35
CA VAL A 18 3.53 11.59 37.57
C VAL A 18 3.74 11.33 36.07
N SER A 19 4.70 10.47 35.71
CA SER A 19 4.96 10.07 34.32
C SER A 19 3.77 9.32 33.67
N ARG A 20 3.04 8.49 34.44
CA ARG A 20 1.88 7.74 33.91
C ARG A 20 0.70 8.65 33.63
N THR A 21 0.31 9.49 34.60
CA THR A 21 -0.81 10.44 34.44
C THR A 21 -0.54 11.44 33.33
N MET A 22 0.71 11.89 33.18
CA MET A 22 1.10 12.81 32.12
C MET A 22 1.15 12.13 30.74
N LYS A 23 1.58 10.87 30.65
CA LYS A 23 1.49 10.06 29.41
C LYS A 23 0.04 9.85 28.97
N THR A 24 -0.86 9.52 29.90
CA THR A 24 -2.29 9.35 29.59
C THR A 24 -2.91 10.65 29.05
N ARG A 25 -2.59 11.80 29.67
CA ARG A 25 -3.05 13.11 29.21
C ARG A 25 -2.48 13.53 27.85
N ILE A 26 -1.23 13.17 27.55
CA ILE A 26 -0.62 13.41 26.23
C ILE A 26 -1.28 12.54 25.15
N VAL A 27 -1.61 11.29 25.46
CA VAL A 27 -2.34 10.39 24.55
C VAL A 27 -3.77 10.89 24.30
N GLU A 28 -4.48 11.36 25.34
CA GLU A 28 -5.80 11.97 25.17
C GLU A 28 -5.75 13.29 24.40
N TYR A 29 -4.74 14.13 24.64
CA TYR A 29 -4.57 15.38 23.91
C TYR A 29 -4.21 15.14 22.43
N ALA A 30 -3.32 14.18 22.15
CA ALA A 30 -3.00 13.75 20.79
C ALA A 30 -4.23 13.18 20.07
N ARG A 31 -5.07 12.44 20.80
CA ARG A 31 -6.37 11.93 20.30
C ARG A 31 -7.37 13.03 19.95
N LEU A 32 -7.32 14.18 20.65
CA LEU A 32 -8.25 15.29 20.45
C LEU A 32 -7.78 16.34 19.44
N HIS A 33 -6.47 16.45 19.19
CA HIS A 33 -5.90 17.60 18.48
C HIS A 33 -4.91 17.29 17.35
N MET A 34 -4.59 16.01 17.07
CA MET A 34 -3.69 15.64 15.98
C MET A 34 -4.42 15.03 14.79
N SER A 35 -3.95 15.35 13.59
CA SER A 35 -4.41 14.69 12.36
C SER A 35 -3.85 13.26 12.27
N VAL A 36 -4.55 12.38 11.54
CA VAL A 36 -4.21 10.94 11.43
C VAL A 36 -2.81 10.70 10.87
N SER A 37 -2.35 11.57 9.97
CA SER A 37 -0.98 11.55 9.44
C SER A 37 0.07 11.83 10.50
N GLU A 38 -0.20 12.72 11.46
CA GLU A 38 0.72 13.05 12.54
C GLU A 38 0.80 11.94 13.60
N LEU A 39 -0.31 11.23 13.84
CA LEU A 39 -0.36 10.06 14.72
C LEU A 39 0.48 8.89 14.19
N MET A 40 0.47 8.68 12.86
CA MET A 40 1.26 7.62 12.23
C MET A 40 2.77 7.92 12.24
N ILE A 41 3.18 9.18 12.05
CA ILE A 41 4.59 9.60 12.12
C ILE A 41 5.14 9.40 13.54
N VAL A 42 4.38 9.76 14.57
CA VAL A 42 4.79 9.57 15.98
C VAL A 42 4.87 8.08 16.36
N GLY A 43 3.98 7.24 15.83
CA GLY A 43 4.01 5.79 16.03
C GLY A 43 5.25 5.14 15.42
N SER A 44 5.63 5.53 14.20
CA SER A 44 6.83 5.05 13.49
C SER A 44 8.11 5.42 14.25
N ASP A 45 8.25 6.69 14.65
CA ASP A 45 9.41 7.19 15.39
C ASP A 45 9.61 6.45 16.72
N LEU A 46 8.53 6.23 17.50
CA LEU A 46 8.60 5.56 18.80
C LEU A 46 8.94 4.07 18.71
N LEU A 47 8.42 3.37 17.69
CA LEU A 47 8.75 1.96 17.44
C LEU A 47 10.20 1.79 17.00
N HIS A 48 10.69 2.68 16.12
CA HIS A 48 12.06 2.67 15.65
C HIS A 48 13.07 2.97 16.78
N ASP A 49 12.77 3.93 17.65
CA ASP A 49 13.64 4.32 18.77
C ASP A 49 13.70 3.24 19.87
N ARG A 50 12.62 2.48 20.06
CA ARG A 50 12.58 1.34 21.01
C ARG A 50 13.36 0.15 20.48
N TRP A 51 13.25 -0.14 19.18
CA TRP A 51 13.96 -1.24 18.53
C TRP A 51 15.49 -1.04 18.53
N ARG A 52 15.98 0.19 18.36
CA ARG A 52 17.41 0.52 18.54
C ARG A 52 17.94 0.28 19.95
N ARG A 53 17.09 0.48 20.96
CA ARG A 53 17.50 0.42 22.37
C ARG A 53 17.45 -1.01 22.93
N GLU A 54 16.55 -1.84 22.41
CA GLU A 54 16.31 -3.20 22.89
C GLU A 54 16.11 -4.15 21.70
N PRO A 55 17.17 -4.44 20.90
CA PRO A 55 17.05 -5.45 19.85
C PRO A 55 16.77 -6.82 20.50
N PRO A 56 15.82 -7.61 19.99
CA PRO A 56 15.45 -8.88 20.61
C PRO A 56 16.61 -9.87 20.52
N ASN A 57 17.18 -10.24 21.68
CA ASN A 57 18.01 -11.42 21.82
C ASN A 57 17.09 -12.64 21.94
N ASP A 58 17.20 -13.56 20.98
CA ASP A 58 16.64 -14.91 20.96
C ASP A 58 16.99 -15.61 22.31
N LYS A 59 16.12 -16.31 23.03
CA LYS A 59 15.32 -17.48 22.68
C LYS A 59 14.17 -17.60 23.68
N LYS A 60 12.93 -17.81 23.20
CA LYS A 60 11.67 -18.06 23.97
C LYS A 60 10.83 -16.85 24.45
N GLY A 61 11.02 -15.64 23.93
CA GLY A 61 10.13 -14.51 24.24
C GLY A 61 8.90 -14.46 23.33
N LYS A 62 7.74 -14.99 23.74
CA LYS A 62 6.45 -14.62 23.13
C LYS A 62 6.23 -13.12 23.34
N MET A 63 6.41 -12.33 22.28
CA MET A 63 6.10 -10.91 22.32
C MET A 63 4.58 -10.74 22.35
N LYS A 64 4.03 -10.38 23.51
CA LYS A 64 2.61 -10.03 23.65
C LYS A 64 2.45 -8.58 23.19
N LEU A 65 2.11 -8.36 21.92
CA LEU A 65 1.70 -7.07 21.41
C LEU A 65 0.27 -6.80 21.91
N GLU A 66 0.15 -6.09 23.03
CA GLU A 66 -1.15 -5.53 23.46
C GLU A 66 -1.41 -4.26 22.65
N VAL A 67 -2.03 -4.45 21.47
CA VAL A 67 -2.68 -3.37 20.74
C VAL A 67 -4.08 -3.23 21.35
N THR A 68 -4.24 -2.31 22.30
CA THR A 68 -5.55 -1.98 22.87
C THR A 68 -6.47 -1.52 21.74
N ALA A 69 -7.47 -2.33 21.42
CA ALA A 69 -8.44 -2.07 20.38
C ALA A 69 -9.27 -0.83 20.71
N ILE A 70 -9.11 0.24 19.93
CA ILE A 70 -9.87 1.48 20.06
C ILE A 70 -11.01 1.47 19.03
N GLY A 71 -12.22 1.16 19.49
CA GLY A 71 -13.52 1.69 19.01
C GLY A 71 -13.96 1.45 17.54
N ALA A 72 -15.24 1.13 17.38
CA ALA A 72 -15.94 0.82 16.12
C ALA A 72 -15.93 1.91 15.03
N THR A 73 -15.38 3.10 15.29
CA THR A 73 -15.28 4.21 14.31
C THR A 73 -14.16 4.00 13.28
N GLN A 74 -13.30 2.98 13.43
CA GLN A 74 -12.13 2.76 12.57
C GLN A 74 -12.38 2.01 11.25
N ALA A 75 -13.59 1.50 10.97
CA ALA A 75 -13.86 0.83 9.69
C ALA A 75 -13.66 1.75 8.46
N ARG A 76 -13.74 3.08 8.66
CA ARG A 76 -13.43 4.10 7.63
C ARG A 76 -11.99 4.61 7.64
N LEU A 77 -11.21 4.36 8.69
CA LEU A 77 -9.90 5.00 8.92
C LEU A 77 -8.70 4.17 8.43
N PHE A 78 -8.92 2.98 7.86
CA PHE A 78 -7.86 2.10 7.36
C PHE A 78 -7.45 2.37 5.90
N GLU A 79 -7.78 3.52 5.33
CA GLU A 79 -7.54 3.81 3.91
C GLU A 79 -6.09 4.20 3.55
N LEU A 80 -5.19 4.41 4.52
CA LEU A 80 -3.76 4.60 4.22
C LEU A 80 -2.90 4.04 5.35
N LEU A 81 -2.27 2.89 5.13
CA LEU A 81 -1.08 2.50 5.89
C LEU A 81 0.17 2.98 5.15
N LEU A 82 0.96 3.82 5.80
CA LEU A 82 2.32 4.15 5.41
C LEU A 82 3.25 3.21 6.18
N CYS A 83 3.80 2.20 5.51
CA CYS A 83 4.78 1.30 6.13
C CYS A 83 6.18 1.78 5.76
N GLU A 84 6.89 2.39 6.71
CA GLU A 84 8.33 2.61 6.60
C GLU A 84 9.09 1.37 7.07
N GLN A 85 10.10 0.97 6.29
CA GLN A 85 11.07 -0.11 6.50
C GLN A 85 10.67 -1.53 6.07
N THR A 86 11.67 -2.18 5.49
CA THR A 86 11.68 -3.45 4.77
C THR A 86 11.70 -4.66 5.70
N THR A 87 12.30 -4.48 6.88
CA THR A 87 12.29 -5.45 7.97
C THR A 87 10.90 -5.56 8.62
N LEU A 88 10.12 -4.46 8.60
CA LEU A 88 8.79 -4.41 9.19
C LEU A 88 7.80 -5.29 8.42
N MET A 89 7.89 -5.33 7.09
CA MET A 89 6.97 -6.12 6.26
C MET A 89 7.10 -7.63 6.45
N TYR A 90 8.28 -8.16 6.79
CA TYR A 90 8.42 -9.60 7.06
C TYR A 90 7.64 -10.03 8.31
N ALA A 91 7.81 -9.31 9.41
CA ALA A 91 7.19 -9.63 10.68
C ALA A 91 5.68 -9.29 10.67
N ILE A 92 5.31 -8.24 9.93
CA ILE A 92 3.93 -7.71 9.95
C ILE A 92 3.06 -8.33 8.85
N LYS A 93 3.61 -8.92 7.79
CA LYS A 93 2.80 -9.50 6.71
C LYS A 93 1.75 -10.51 7.22
N PRO A 94 2.06 -11.52 8.05
CA PRO A 94 1.05 -12.43 8.56
C PRO A 94 -0.03 -11.72 9.39
N PHE A 95 0.38 -10.79 10.26
CA PHE A 95 -0.55 -9.98 11.05
C PHE A 95 -1.49 -9.15 10.16
N PHE A 96 -0.94 -8.54 9.11
CA PHE A 96 -1.67 -7.69 8.18
C PHE A 96 -2.69 -8.48 7.35
N LEU A 97 -2.29 -9.65 6.84
CA LEU A 97 -3.19 -10.54 6.11
C LEU A 97 -4.31 -11.06 7.00
N ASN A 98 -3.99 -11.46 8.24
CA ASN A 98 -5.00 -11.88 9.22
C ASN A 98 -5.98 -10.74 9.53
N LEU A 99 -5.49 -9.50 9.69
CA LEU A 99 -6.35 -8.35 9.94
C LEU A 99 -7.31 -8.09 8.79
N ILE A 100 -6.86 -8.21 7.52
CA ILE A 100 -7.72 -8.09 6.34
C ILE A 100 -8.84 -9.13 6.38
N GLU A 101 -8.52 -10.38 6.73
CA GLU A 101 -9.49 -11.47 6.80
C GLU A 101 -10.47 -11.28 7.97
N GLU A 102 -9.97 -11.06 9.19
CA GLU A 102 -10.77 -10.89 10.40
C GLU A 102 -11.73 -9.70 10.31
N ARG A 103 -11.27 -8.59 9.72
CA ARG A 103 -12.06 -7.37 9.56
C ARG A 103 -12.83 -7.32 8.25
N LYS A 104 -12.71 -8.33 7.39
CA LYS A 104 -13.34 -8.40 6.06
C LYS A 104 -13.07 -7.14 5.24
N ILE A 105 -11.83 -6.68 5.23
CA ILE A 105 -11.43 -5.47 4.48
C ILE A 105 -11.62 -5.74 2.99
N GLU A 106 -12.51 -4.99 2.34
CA GLU A 106 -12.79 -5.14 0.91
C GLU A 106 -11.91 -4.25 0.03
N LYS A 107 -11.49 -3.10 0.55
CA LYS A 107 -10.68 -2.11 -0.15
C LYS A 107 -9.39 -1.87 0.62
N LEU A 108 -8.28 -1.98 -0.07
CA LEU A 108 -6.97 -1.70 0.48
C LEU A 108 -6.20 -0.72 -0.42
N SER A 109 -5.70 0.35 0.17
CA SER A 109 -4.77 1.26 -0.49
C SER A 109 -3.43 1.25 0.24
N LEU A 110 -2.35 1.01 -0.50
CA LEU A 110 -0.99 0.95 0.02
C LEU A 110 -0.12 1.99 -0.68
N ALA A 111 0.45 2.89 0.12
CA ALA A 111 1.53 3.75 -0.34
C ALA A 111 2.86 3.10 0.03
N ILE A 112 3.66 2.77 -0.97
CA ILE A 112 4.88 1.98 -0.81
C ILE A 112 6.08 2.88 -1.05
N MET A 113 6.93 2.96 -0.02
CA MET A 113 8.19 3.68 -0.04
C MET A 113 9.32 2.67 0.18
N ASN A 114 10.39 2.76 -0.62
CA ASN A 114 11.58 1.90 -0.52
C ASN A 114 11.26 0.39 -0.60
N ASN A 115 11.10 -0.10 -1.83
CA ASN A 115 10.47 -1.38 -2.13
C ASN A 115 11.33 -2.64 -1.85
N HIS A 116 11.97 -2.80 -0.70
CA HIS A 116 12.60 -4.10 -0.38
C HIS A 116 11.58 -5.08 0.22
N ILE A 117 10.49 -5.29 -0.52
CA ILE A 117 9.51 -6.33 -0.22
C ILE A 117 10.11 -7.64 -0.64
N THR A 118 10.16 -8.60 0.27
CA THR A 118 10.62 -9.94 -0.09
C THR A 118 9.53 -10.72 -0.76
N ASN A 119 9.86 -11.20 -1.96
CA ASN A 119 8.93 -11.83 -2.87
C ASN A 119 7.68 -10.96 -3.10
N PRO A 120 7.84 -9.80 -3.77
CA PRO A 120 6.76 -8.86 -3.99
C PRO A 120 5.62 -9.47 -4.80
N ILE A 121 5.92 -10.36 -5.76
CA ILE A 121 4.91 -11.07 -6.56
C ILE A 121 4.02 -11.93 -5.66
N LYS A 122 4.61 -12.73 -4.76
CA LYS A 122 3.82 -13.52 -3.79
C LYS A 122 2.97 -12.62 -2.91
N THR A 123 3.52 -11.50 -2.45
CA THR A 123 2.77 -10.55 -1.62
C THR A 123 1.60 -9.92 -2.36
N LEU A 124 1.77 -9.54 -3.63
CA LEU A 124 0.70 -9.03 -4.47
C LEU A 124 -0.41 -10.08 -4.68
N ARG A 125 -0.05 -11.33 -4.93
CA ARG A 125 -1.00 -12.46 -5.03
C ARG A 125 -1.75 -12.73 -3.72
N ASP A 126 -1.04 -12.70 -2.59
CA ASP A 126 -1.65 -12.89 -1.28
C ASP A 126 -2.68 -11.79 -0.99
N LEU A 127 -2.42 -10.54 -1.40
CA LEU A 127 -3.38 -9.44 -1.27
C LEU A 127 -4.56 -9.60 -2.24
N SER A 128 -4.32 -9.98 -3.50
CA SER A 128 -5.36 -10.09 -4.53
C SER A 128 -6.40 -11.19 -4.27
N THR A 129 -6.08 -12.15 -3.40
CA THR A 129 -7.02 -13.21 -2.99
C THR A 129 -7.93 -12.76 -1.83
N ARG A 130 -7.62 -11.64 -1.17
CA ARG A 130 -8.29 -11.23 0.09
C ARG A 130 -9.17 -10.00 -0.06
N VAL A 131 -8.79 -9.06 -0.91
CA VAL A 131 -9.53 -7.79 -1.11
C VAL A 131 -10.21 -7.76 -2.48
N ARG A 132 -11.26 -6.93 -2.61
CA ARG A 132 -11.95 -6.67 -3.89
C ARG A 132 -11.38 -5.46 -4.62
N VAL A 133 -10.84 -4.49 -3.87
CA VAL A 133 -10.24 -3.27 -4.42
C VAL A 133 -8.82 -3.13 -3.88
N LEU A 134 -7.85 -2.99 -4.77
CA LEU A 134 -6.45 -2.77 -4.43
C LEU A 134 -5.89 -1.55 -5.15
N ASP A 135 -5.45 -0.55 -4.40
CA ASP A 135 -4.78 0.66 -4.89
C ASP A 135 -3.34 0.67 -4.40
N LEU A 136 -2.39 0.66 -5.33
CA LEU A 136 -0.97 0.61 -5.01
C LEU A 136 -0.31 1.88 -5.53
N ILE A 137 0.25 2.66 -4.63
CA ILE A 137 0.89 3.94 -4.93
C ILE A 137 2.38 3.81 -4.60
N ASN A 138 3.24 3.82 -5.61
CA ASN A 138 4.68 3.88 -5.40
C ASN A 138 5.11 5.33 -5.15
N ILE A 139 5.40 5.65 -3.90
CA ILE A 139 5.83 6.98 -3.43
C ILE A 139 7.35 7.08 -3.22
N GLY A 140 8.09 5.97 -3.35
CA GLY A 140 9.53 5.93 -3.06
C GLY A 140 10.38 6.61 -4.13
N LYS A 141 11.27 7.52 -3.72
CA LYS A 141 12.30 8.13 -4.57
C LYS A 141 13.36 7.08 -4.91
N CYS A 142 13.39 6.63 -6.17
CA CYS A 142 14.34 5.58 -6.56
C CYS A 142 15.75 6.17 -6.74
N MET A 143 16.72 5.59 -6.06
CA MET A 143 18.13 5.68 -6.45
C MET A 143 18.34 4.67 -7.58
N SER A 144 18.44 5.20 -8.80
CA SER A 144 18.83 4.61 -10.10
C SER A 144 18.24 3.29 -10.62
N ASP A 145 17.96 2.26 -9.81
CA ASP A 145 17.78 0.91 -10.37
C ASP A 145 16.51 0.16 -9.96
N TYR A 146 15.88 0.52 -8.85
CA TYR A 146 14.69 -0.19 -8.37
C TYR A 146 13.42 0.17 -9.16
N ARG A 147 12.97 -0.75 -10.02
CA ARG A 147 11.69 -0.62 -10.73
C ARG A 147 10.54 -1.07 -9.81
N PHE A 148 9.31 -1.04 -10.32
CA PHE A 148 8.06 -1.30 -9.60
C PHE A 148 8.17 -2.45 -8.57
N PHE A 149 7.81 -2.19 -7.31
CA PHE A 149 7.95 -3.13 -6.18
C PHE A 149 9.37 -3.64 -5.89
N GLY A 150 10.41 -2.90 -6.30
CA GLY A 150 11.81 -3.24 -6.02
C GLY A 150 12.33 -4.37 -6.92
N LEU A 151 11.49 -4.81 -7.84
CA LEU A 151 11.86 -5.77 -8.85
C LEU A 151 12.56 -5.05 -9.99
N CYS A 152 13.73 -5.56 -10.36
CA CYS A 152 14.50 -5.10 -11.51
C CYS A 152 14.51 -6.20 -12.58
N GLY A 153 14.57 -5.82 -13.86
CA GLY A 153 14.73 -6.77 -14.96
C GLY A 153 13.50 -6.98 -15.83
N SER A 154 13.54 -8.04 -16.65
CA SER A 154 12.54 -8.43 -17.65
C SER A 154 11.37 -9.20 -17.04
N ILE A 155 10.69 -8.62 -16.07
CA ILE A 155 9.48 -9.22 -15.50
C ILE A 155 8.31 -9.02 -16.45
N GLU A 156 7.62 -10.10 -16.75
CA GLU A 156 6.38 -10.10 -17.50
C GLU A 156 5.24 -9.82 -16.53
N TRP A 157 4.82 -8.56 -16.47
CA TRP A 157 3.78 -8.13 -15.55
C TRP A 157 2.38 -8.53 -16.02
N ALA A 158 2.15 -8.68 -17.32
CA ALA A 158 0.85 -9.05 -17.85
C ALA A 158 0.26 -10.32 -17.23
N PRO A 159 0.96 -11.49 -17.19
CA PRO A 159 0.42 -12.69 -16.56
C PRO A 159 0.16 -12.50 -15.07
N ILE A 160 1.03 -11.79 -14.35
CA ILE A 160 0.89 -11.56 -12.90
C ILE A 160 -0.38 -10.74 -12.60
N LEU A 161 -0.58 -9.63 -13.31
CA LEU A 161 -1.73 -8.75 -13.09
C LEU A 161 -3.04 -9.39 -13.57
N THR A 162 -2.98 -10.19 -14.64
CA THR A 162 -4.13 -10.99 -15.10
C THR A 162 -4.54 -12.01 -14.04
N GLU A 163 -3.58 -12.74 -13.45
CA GLU A 163 -3.83 -13.68 -12.36
C GLU A 163 -4.39 -12.97 -11.11
N MET A 164 -3.87 -11.79 -10.77
CA MET A 164 -4.42 -11.02 -9.64
C MET A 164 -5.90 -10.67 -9.85
N LEU A 165 -6.28 -10.25 -11.05
CA LEU A 165 -7.66 -9.87 -11.40
C LEU A 165 -8.58 -11.07 -11.68
N SER A 166 -8.04 -12.25 -11.99
CA SER A 166 -8.86 -13.47 -12.12
C SER A 166 -9.35 -14.00 -10.77
N ASN A 167 -8.70 -13.61 -9.67
CA ASN A 167 -9.03 -14.00 -8.29
C ASN A 167 -10.19 -13.15 -7.70
N LYS A 168 -10.08 -12.70 -6.44
CA LYS A 168 -11.12 -11.94 -5.73
C LYS A 168 -11.17 -10.45 -6.12
N LEU A 169 -10.10 -9.93 -6.72
CA LEU A 169 -10.06 -8.52 -7.13
C LEU A 169 -11.09 -8.21 -8.21
N ASP A 170 -11.77 -7.10 -8.00
CA ASP A 170 -12.63 -6.43 -8.95
C ASP A 170 -12.01 -5.13 -9.45
N LYS A 171 -11.19 -4.46 -8.62
CA LYS A 171 -10.52 -3.20 -8.96
C LYS A 171 -9.04 -3.27 -8.61
N LEU A 172 -8.19 -2.89 -9.56
CA LEU A 172 -6.75 -2.77 -9.35
C LEU A 172 -6.24 -1.47 -9.97
N ARG A 173 -5.67 -0.59 -9.14
CA ARG A 173 -5.02 0.63 -9.59
C ARG A 173 -3.57 0.65 -9.17
N LEU A 174 -2.70 0.87 -10.14
CA LEU A 174 -1.26 0.94 -9.98
C LEU A 174 -0.79 2.35 -10.35
N ARG A 175 -0.32 3.11 -9.35
CA ARG A 175 0.17 4.48 -9.52
C ARG A 175 1.61 4.59 -9.06
N GLY A 176 2.36 5.49 -9.66
CA GLY A 176 3.72 5.79 -9.28
C GLY A 176 4.20 7.06 -9.96
N GLU A 177 5.35 7.56 -9.54
CA GLU A 177 5.97 8.72 -10.19
C GLU A 177 6.40 8.36 -11.62
N LYS A 178 6.21 9.32 -12.54
CA LYS A 178 6.49 9.35 -13.99
C LYS A 178 7.49 8.33 -14.55
N ASP A 179 8.64 8.18 -13.92
CA ASP A 179 9.76 7.35 -14.43
C ASP A 179 9.87 5.97 -13.78
N ARG A 180 8.88 5.51 -13.01
CA ARG A 180 9.06 4.40 -12.07
C ARG A 180 8.27 3.13 -12.38
N MET A 181 7.32 3.22 -13.31
CA MET A 181 6.54 2.07 -13.77
C MET A 181 6.97 1.70 -15.19
N TYR A 182 8.10 0.99 -15.28
CA TYR A 182 8.56 0.37 -16.52
C TYR A 182 7.75 -0.90 -16.75
N MET A 183 6.60 -0.74 -17.41
CA MET A 183 5.93 -1.84 -18.09
C MET A 183 6.32 -1.78 -19.56
N GLN A 184 6.65 -2.93 -20.16
CA GLN A 184 6.99 -2.99 -21.57
C GLN A 184 5.69 -2.91 -22.40
N GLU A 185 5.74 -2.38 -23.62
CA GLU A 185 4.55 -2.31 -24.49
C GLU A 185 3.91 -3.70 -24.70
N ARG A 186 4.74 -4.75 -24.80
CA ARG A 186 4.25 -6.13 -24.90
C ARG A 186 3.37 -6.56 -23.71
N ASP A 187 3.67 -6.07 -22.50
CA ASP A 187 2.84 -6.37 -21.33
C ASP A 187 1.53 -5.59 -21.39
N ILE A 188 1.58 -4.34 -21.86
CA ILE A 188 0.39 -3.50 -22.04
C ILE A 188 -0.55 -4.12 -23.07
N ASP A 189 -0.03 -4.53 -24.21
CA ASP A 189 -0.84 -5.16 -25.27
C ASP A 189 -1.39 -6.50 -24.81
N ALA A 190 -0.59 -7.31 -24.10
CA ALA A 190 -1.07 -8.55 -23.49
C ALA A 190 -2.17 -8.31 -22.45
N LEU A 191 -2.14 -7.21 -21.68
CA LEU A 191 -3.21 -6.85 -20.75
C LEU A 191 -4.49 -6.43 -21.47
N VAL A 192 -4.36 -5.65 -22.55
CA VAL A 192 -5.49 -5.24 -23.40
C VAL A 192 -6.19 -6.46 -24.01
N GLU A 193 -5.42 -7.47 -24.41
CA GLU A 193 -5.96 -8.72 -24.95
C GLU A 193 -6.58 -9.60 -23.86
N ARG A 194 -5.88 -9.81 -22.73
CA ARG A 194 -6.26 -10.83 -21.73
C ARG A 194 -7.34 -10.37 -20.76
N LEU A 195 -7.28 -9.14 -20.27
CA LEU A 195 -8.16 -8.70 -19.18
C LEU A 195 -9.65 -8.70 -19.57
N PRO A 196 -10.07 -8.27 -20.77
CA PRO A 196 -11.47 -8.37 -21.19
C PRO A 196 -11.99 -9.82 -21.19
N THR A 197 -11.14 -10.79 -21.53
CA THR A 197 -11.52 -12.21 -21.64
C THR A 197 -11.79 -12.91 -20.31
N LEU A 198 -11.54 -12.24 -19.16
CA LEU A 198 -11.77 -12.82 -17.83
C LEU A 198 -13.26 -13.06 -17.53
N GLY A 199 -14.19 -12.49 -18.31
CA GLY A 199 -15.64 -12.62 -18.06
C GLY A 199 -16.09 -12.02 -16.72
N LYS A 200 -15.30 -11.09 -16.17
CA LYS A 200 -15.53 -10.44 -14.86
C LYS A 200 -15.78 -8.95 -15.02
N ILE A 201 -16.56 -8.39 -14.08
CA ILE A 201 -16.75 -6.94 -13.95
C ILE A 201 -15.50 -6.32 -13.31
N ILE A 202 -14.47 -6.09 -14.13
CA ILE A 202 -13.18 -5.56 -13.68
C ILE A 202 -13.05 -4.05 -13.88
N TRP A 203 -12.16 -3.45 -13.09
CA TRP A 203 -11.57 -2.15 -13.35
C TRP A 203 -10.06 -2.25 -13.11
N PHE A 204 -9.28 -2.10 -14.16
CA PHE A 204 -7.84 -1.99 -14.10
C PHE A 204 -7.36 -0.59 -14.54
N GLU A 205 -6.46 0.01 -13.77
CA GLU A 205 -5.76 1.24 -14.13
C GLU A 205 -4.27 1.15 -13.80
N ILE A 206 -3.43 1.61 -14.73
CA ILE A 206 -1.99 1.74 -14.50
C ILE A 206 -1.42 2.98 -15.20
N ASN A 207 -0.52 3.68 -14.51
CA ASN A 207 0.35 4.66 -15.14
C ASN A 207 1.65 3.97 -15.58
N TYR A 208 2.08 4.19 -16.82
CA TYR A 208 3.29 3.60 -17.37
C TYR A 208 3.99 4.56 -18.34
N ARG A 209 5.26 4.28 -18.63
CA ARG A 209 6.03 5.04 -19.61
C ARG A 209 5.95 4.36 -20.98
N SER A 210 5.32 5.03 -21.94
CA SER A 210 5.28 4.63 -23.35
C SER A 210 6.13 5.57 -24.20
N TYR A 211 6.99 5.02 -25.05
CA TYR A 211 7.68 5.79 -26.10
C TYR A 211 6.90 5.85 -27.41
N GLN A 212 5.99 4.89 -27.62
CA GLN A 212 5.21 4.73 -28.85
C GLN A 212 3.72 4.92 -28.57
N PHE A 213 3.39 5.99 -27.86
CA PHE A 213 2.02 6.27 -27.47
C PHE A 213 1.12 6.45 -28.69
N ARG A 214 0.05 5.66 -28.74
CA ARG A 214 -1.12 5.89 -29.59
C ARG A 214 -2.32 5.97 -28.68
N ALA A 215 -3.08 7.07 -28.80
CA ALA A 215 -4.36 7.16 -28.13
C ALA A 215 -5.26 6.04 -28.66
N VAL A 216 -5.84 5.28 -27.74
CA VAL A 216 -6.75 4.19 -28.07
C VAL A 216 -7.95 4.39 -27.17
N ASP A 217 -9.13 4.52 -27.76
CA ASP A 217 -10.40 4.38 -27.07
C ASP A 217 -11.21 3.35 -27.86
N THR A 218 -11.24 2.13 -27.35
CA THR A 218 -11.88 1.00 -28.04
C THR A 218 -12.70 0.21 -27.05
N LYS A 219 -13.82 -0.33 -27.53
CA LYS A 219 -14.57 -1.35 -26.81
C LYS A 219 -14.07 -2.72 -27.22
N VAL A 220 -13.59 -3.51 -26.26
CA VAL A 220 -13.18 -4.90 -26.43
C VAL A 220 -14.08 -5.75 -25.54
N GLN A 221 -14.96 -6.54 -26.16
CA GLN A 221 -16.02 -7.28 -25.45
C GLN A 221 -16.85 -6.33 -24.56
N ASP A 222 -17.00 -6.65 -23.28
CA ASP A 222 -17.72 -5.83 -22.30
C ASP A 222 -16.81 -4.84 -21.55
N CYS A 223 -15.61 -4.59 -22.08
CA CYS A 223 -14.65 -3.65 -21.50
C CYS A 223 -14.37 -2.47 -22.45
N ILE A 224 -14.23 -1.29 -21.86
CA ILE A 224 -13.74 -0.07 -22.49
C ILE A 224 -12.25 0.03 -22.17
N VAL A 225 -11.44 0.08 -23.22
CA VAL A 225 -9.99 0.19 -23.15
C VAL A 225 -9.59 1.60 -23.58
N LYS A 226 -9.01 2.36 -22.66
CA LYS A 226 -8.49 3.71 -22.87
C LYS A 226 -6.99 3.77 -22.63
N LYS A 227 -6.24 4.16 -23.66
CA LYS A 227 -4.83 4.58 -23.56
C LYS A 227 -4.80 6.11 -23.70
N GLU A 228 -4.50 6.81 -22.61
CA GLU A 228 -4.49 8.27 -22.55
C GLU A 228 -3.09 8.77 -22.23
N ARG A 229 -2.72 9.93 -22.76
CA ARG A 229 -1.49 10.62 -22.38
C ARG A 229 -1.83 11.81 -21.49
N ILE A 230 -1.45 11.71 -20.22
CA ILE A 230 -1.66 12.75 -19.21
C ILE A 230 -0.30 13.39 -18.96
N THR A 231 -0.05 14.54 -19.60
CA THR A 231 1.25 15.24 -19.58
C THR A 231 2.40 14.39 -20.15
N LEU A 232 3.25 13.86 -19.26
CA LEU A 232 4.38 12.98 -19.56
C LEU A 232 4.11 11.52 -19.24
N GLU A 233 2.94 11.20 -18.67
CA GLU A 233 2.56 9.83 -18.32
C GLU A 233 1.59 9.26 -19.35
N THR A 234 1.70 7.97 -19.60
CA THR A 234 0.65 7.22 -20.28
C THR A 234 -0.16 6.48 -19.22
N LYS A 235 -1.48 6.57 -19.33
CA LYS A 235 -2.41 5.81 -18.51
C LYS A 235 -3.08 4.75 -19.39
N LEU A 236 -3.06 3.51 -18.93
CA LEU A 236 -3.95 2.46 -19.44
C LEU A 236 -5.11 2.31 -18.45
N SER A 237 -6.33 2.35 -18.96
CA SER A 237 -7.56 2.08 -18.22
C SER A 237 -8.37 1.01 -18.96
N ILE A 238 -8.67 -0.09 -18.30
CA ILE A 238 -9.53 -1.16 -18.81
C ILE A 238 -10.67 -1.32 -17.81
N LYS A 239 -11.87 -0.87 -18.19
CA LYS A 239 -13.06 -0.91 -17.33
C LYS A 239 -14.16 -1.70 -17.98
N HIS A 240 -14.82 -2.58 -17.23
CA HIS A 240 -16.09 -3.11 -17.66
C HIS A 240 -17.08 -1.95 -17.95
N VAL A 241 -17.94 -2.08 -18.97
CA VAL A 241 -18.88 -1.02 -19.40
C VAL A 241 -19.77 -0.52 -18.26
N SER A 242 -20.17 -1.41 -17.34
CA SER A 242 -20.97 -1.05 -16.17
C SER A 242 -20.24 -0.15 -15.16
N ARG A 243 -18.93 0.05 -15.32
CA ARG A 243 -18.05 0.85 -14.44
C ARG A 243 -17.52 2.12 -15.10
N GLU A 244 -18.00 2.47 -16.29
CA GLU A 244 -17.48 3.59 -17.08
C GLU A 244 -17.42 4.90 -16.27
N PHE A 245 -18.53 5.21 -15.59
CA PHE A 245 -18.72 6.45 -14.82
C PHE A 245 -18.21 6.38 -13.39
N GLU A 246 -17.72 5.23 -12.94
CA GLU A 246 -17.19 5.13 -11.59
C GLU A 246 -15.86 5.91 -11.48
N THR A 247 -15.60 6.42 -10.26
CA THR A 247 -14.30 6.94 -9.81
C THR A 247 -13.66 5.94 -8.84
N PHE A 248 -12.32 5.93 -8.75
CA PHE A 248 -11.56 4.90 -8.02
C PHE A 248 -11.12 5.41 -6.65
#